data_AF-A0A0V0YVJ9-F1
#
_entry.id   AF-A0A0V0YVJ9-F1
#
_cell.length_a   1.000
_cell.length_b   1.000
_cell.length_c   1.000
_cell.angle_alpha   90.00
_cell.angle_beta   90.00
_cell.angle_gamma   90.00
#
_symmetry.space_group_name_H-M   'P 1'
#
loop_
_entity.id
_entity.type
_entity.pdbx_description
1 polymer ?
#
loop_
_entity_poly.entity_id
_entity_poly.type
_entity_poly.pdbx_seq_one_letter_code
_entity_poly.pdbx_strand_id
1 'polypeptide(L)' 'MVTRAVHLELVPQMTTARVLQALRRFMARRGRPKIIQSDNFRSFKRAAAELCQLWQSIDMDRVQREL' A
#
# COMPACT_ATOMS: atom_id res chain seq x y z
N MET A 1 0.83 -17.48 -18.46
CA MET A 1 2.25 -17.08 -18.33
C MET A 1 2.38 -16.21 -17.08
N VAL A 2 3.30 -16.53 -16.17
CA VAL A 2 3.55 -15.74 -14.94
C VAL A 2 4.93 -15.12 -15.06
N THR A 3 5.01 -13.79 -15.03
CA THR A 3 6.28 -13.05 -14.99
C THR A 3 6.68 -12.78 -13.55
N ARG A 4 7.97 -12.98 -13.24
CA ARG A 4 8.57 -12.58 -11.96
C ARG A 4 9.38 -11.31 -12.18
N ALA A 5 9.26 -10.36 -11.26
CA ALA A 5 10.01 -9.11 -11.30
C ALA A 5 10.48 -8.75 -9.89
N VAL A 6 11.62 -8.07 -9.81
CA VAL A 6 12.16 -7.52 -8.57
C VAL A 6 12.11 -5.99 -8.65
N HIS A 7 11.58 -5.35 -7.62
CA HIS A 7 11.56 -3.89 -7.48
C HIS A 7 12.45 -3.52 -6.29
N LEU A 8 13.54 -2.80 -6.57
CA LEU A 8 14.42 -2.25 -5.55
C LEU A 8 14.20 -0.74 -5.47
N GLU A 9 14.05 -0.22 -4.25
CA GLU A 9 13.82 1.18 -4.01
C GLU A 9 14.54 1.62 -2.74
N LEU A 10 15.26 2.74 -2.82
CA LEU A 10 15.90 3.33 -1.67
C LEU A 10 14.85 4.03 -0.80
N VAL A 11 14.68 3.53 0.42
CA VAL A 11 13.81 4.14 1.44
C VAL A 11 14.68 4.55 2.63
N PRO A 12 14.82 5.86 2.92
CA PRO A 12 15.78 6.33 3.91
C PRO A 12 15.57 5.78 5.34
N GLN A 13 14.33 5.45 5.71
CA GLN A 13 13.98 4.86 7.01
C GLN A 13 12.79 3.90 6.88
N MET A 14 12.75 2.86 7.72
CA MET A 14 11.66 1.88 7.79
C MET A 14 10.49 2.32 8.68
N THR A 15 10.11 3.60 8.64
CA THR A 15 8.91 4.10 9.36
C THR A 15 7.63 3.83 8.55
N THR A 16 6.48 3.77 9.21
CA THR A 16 5.18 3.50 8.55
C THR A 16 4.90 4.47 7.41
N ALA A 17 5.09 5.77 7.64
CA ALA A 17 4.88 6.80 6.62
C ALA A 17 5.77 6.59 5.38
N ARG A 18 7.03 6.19 5.57
CA ARG A 18 7.97 5.93 4.46
C ARG A 18 7.61 4.67 3.70
N VAL A 19 7.15 3.62 4.40
CA VAL A 19 6.61 2.40 3.78
C VAL A 19 5.37 2.70 2.93
N LEU A 20 4.40 3.45 3.45
CA LEU A 20 3.20 3.85 2.69
C LEU A 20 3.56 4.67 1.45
N GLN A 21 4.50 5.61 1.56
CA GLN A 21 4.99 6.37 0.41
C GLN A 21 5.67 5.47 -0.64
N ALA A 22 6.47 4.49 -0.21
CA ALA A 22 7.10 3.53 -1.11
C ALA A 22 6.06 2.63 -1.78
N LEU A 23 5.07 2.12 -1.05
CA LEU A 23 3.96 1.34 -1.61
C LEU A 23 3.16 2.14 -2.64
N ARG A 24 2.87 3.43 -2.36
CA ARG A 24 2.20 4.31 -3.33
C ARG A 24 3.02 4.46 -4.62
N ARG A 25 4.34 4.66 -4.49
CA ARG A 25 5.29 4.74 -5.62
C ARG A 25 5.41 3.44 -6.40
N PHE A 26 5.36 2.30 -5.72
CA PHE A 26 5.33 0.98 -6.33
C PHE A 26 4.05 0.79 -7.14
N MET A 27 2.88 1.07 -6.55
CA MET A 27 1.58 0.93 -7.20
C MET A 27 1.42 1.82 -8.43
N ALA A 28 1.94 3.04 -8.38
CA ALA A 28 1.95 3.95 -9.53
C ALA A 28 2.76 3.42 -10.71
N ARG A 29 3.81 2.60 -10.47
CA ARG A 29 4.70 2.08 -11.52
C ARG A 29 4.36 0.67 -11.98
N ARG A 30 3.86 -0.18 -11.07
CA ARG A 30 3.65 -1.62 -11.30
C ARG A 30 2.19 -2.04 -11.21
N GLY A 31 1.29 -1.10 -10.93
CA GLY A 31 -0.12 -1.39 -10.68
C GLY A 31 -0.39 -1.81 -9.24
N ARG A 32 -1.68 -1.86 -8.87
CA ARG A 32 -2.11 -2.21 -7.53
C ARG A 32 -1.93 -3.72 -7.27
N PRO A 33 -1.13 -4.15 -6.28
CA PRO A 33 -1.03 -5.56 -5.95
C PRO A 33 -2.34 -6.04 -5.33
N LYS A 34 -2.73 -7.29 -5.63
CA LYS A 34 -3.85 -7.96 -4.98
C LYS A 34 -3.48 -8.45 -3.57
N ILE A 35 -2.24 -8.89 -3.39
CA ILE A 35 -1.72 -9.46 -2.14
C ILE A 35 -0.30 -8.92 -1.94
N ILE A 36 0.00 -8.48 -0.72
CA ILE A 36 1.36 -8.14 -0.27
C ILE A 36 1.69 -9.09 0.87
N GLN A 37 2.76 -9.86 0.73
CA GLN A 37 3.33 -10.68 1.80
C GLN A 37 4.54 -9.96 2.36
N SER A 38 4.65 -9.89 3.69
CA SER A 38 5.77 -9.24 4.38
C SER A 38 6.26 -10.13 5.53
N ASP A 39 7.43 -9.82 6.07
CA ASP A 39 8.03 -10.44 7.25
C ASP A 39 7.37 -10.03 8.58
N ASN A 40 6.25 -9.29 8.53
CA ASN A 40 5.52 -8.76 9.67
C ASN A 40 6.27 -7.69 10.50
N PHE A 41 7.26 -6.99 9.94
CA PHE A 41 7.88 -5.88 10.64
C PHE A 41 6.86 -4.81 11.08
N ARG A 42 7.16 -4.08 12.16
CA ARG A 42 6.21 -3.18 12.84
C ARG A 42 5.63 -2.12 11.91
N SER A 43 6.44 -1.57 11.00
CA SER A 43 5.96 -0.56 10.04
C SER A 43 5.00 -1.13 9.00
N PHE A 44 5.18 -2.38 8.55
CA PHE A 44 4.21 -3.06 7.67
C PHE A 44 2.90 -3.36 8.39
N LYS A 45 2.96 -3.85 9.64
CA LYS A 45 1.74 -4.07 10.46
C LYS A 45 0.96 -2.79 10.68
N ARG A 46 1.64 -1.69 11.00
CA ARG A 46 1.05 -0.37 11.15
C ARG A 46 0.49 0.17 9.83
N ALA A 47 1.22 0.02 8.72
CA ALA A 47 0.75 0.45 7.40
C ALA A 47 -0.53 -0.29 6.99
N ALA A 48 -0.62 -1.59 7.25
CA ALA A 48 -1.84 -2.37 7.00
C ALA A 48 -3.02 -1.85 7.83
N ALA A 49 -2.82 -1.58 9.12
CA ALA A 49 -3.85 -1.00 9.98
C ALA A 49 -4.30 0.38 9.48
N GLU A 50 -3.38 1.27 9.12
CA GLU A 50 -3.68 2.61 8.59
C GLU A 50 -4.48 2.53 7.28
N LEU A 51 -4.12 1.61 6.36
CA LEU A 51 -4.86 1.40 5.11
C LEU A 51 -6.29 0.88 5.37
N CYS A 52 -6.46 -0.04 6.32
CA CYS A 52 -7.80 -0.52 6.69
C CYS A 52 -8.66 0.59 7.30
N GLN A 53 -8.08 1.43 8.16
CA GLN A 53 -8.78 2.58 8.75
C GLN A 53 -9.17 3.60 7.69
N LEU A 54 -8.25 3.93 6.77
CA LEU A 54 -8.54 4.79 5.63
C LEU A 54 -9.69 4.25 4.79
N TRP A 55 -9.68 2.95 4.47
CA TRP A 55 -10.74 2.33 3.71
C TRP A 55 -12.10 2.41 4.40
N GLN A 56 -12.15 2.17 5.71
CA GLN A 56 -13.37 2.28 6.52
C GLN A 56 -13.87 3.73 6.65
N SER A 57 -12.99 4.72 6.53
CA SER A 57 -13.35 6.14 6.61
C SER A 57 -13.97 6.67 5.30
N ILE A 58 -13.90 5.93 4.20
CA ILE A 58 -14.47 6.33 2.92
C ILE A 58 -15.96 6.02 2.92
N ASP A 59 -16.78 7.06 2.77
CA ASP A 59 -18.22 6.93 2.50
C ASP A 59 -18.42 6.52 1.03
N MET A 60 -18.56 5.21 0.81
CA MET A 60 -18.73 4.64 -0.53
C MET A 60 -20.05 5.08 -1.18
N ASP A 61 -21.10 5.32 -0.39
CA ASP A 61 -22.41 5.76 -0.91
C ASP A 61 -22.34 7.19 -1.42
N ARG A 62 -21.54 8.04 -0.77
CA ARG A 62 -21.22 9.36 -1.27
C ARG A 62 -20.37 9.29 -2.54
N VAL A 63 -19.31 8.49 -2.55
CA VAL A 63 -18.43 8.33 -3.72
C VAL A 63 -19.20 7.86 -4.95
N GLN A 64 -20.12 6.89 -4.79
CA GLN A 64 -20.93 6.38 -5.89
C GLN A 64 -21.95 7.39 -6.43
N ARG A 65 -22.39 8.37 -5.61
CA ARG A 65 -23.30 9.42 -6.05
C ARG A 65 -22.60 10.56 -6.80
N GLU A 66 -21.32 10.80 -6.53
CA GLU A 66 -20.53 11.87 -7.12
C GLU A 66 -19.76 11.44 -8.39
N LEU A 67 -19.75 10.13 -8.70
CA LEU A 67 -19.20 9.54 -9.94
C LEU A 67 -20.29 9.33 -10.99
#